data_AF-A0A7W6PA25-F1
#
_entry.id   AF-A0A7W6PA25-F1
#
_cell.length_a   1.000
_cell.length_b   1.000
_cell.length_c   1.000
_cell.angle_alpha   90.00
_cell.angle_beta   90.00
_cell.angle_gamma   90.00
#
_symmetry.space_group_name_H-M   'P 1'
#
loop_
_entity.id
_entity.type
_entity.pdbx_description
1 polymer ?
#
loop_
_entity_poly.entity_id
_entity_poly.type
_entity_poly.pdbx_seq_one_letter_code
_entity_poly.pdbx_strand_id
1 'polypeptide(L)'
;MAINPALSIIARQSPLIEERLRIAFPEKVFAFERVPMAMSLREFNRVSRLTPFLGLAWMGMKTGNDARLLSGTMQWRLFLVYAASSGLEARFKGDMRGLGLDAMTDVAAVVLNGVSFDDAGVITVTGANPIVADGFADDNIALAQLDFSFSFVASTAELALETADDFDALGVTWALATSDDITPQDEITGA
;
A
#
# COMPACT_ATOMS: atom_id res chain seq x y z
N MET A 1 23.31 1.96 -10.50
CA MET A 1 22.36 2.09 -9.38
C MET A 1 21.26 1.05 -9.54
N ALA A 2 21.19 0.05 -8.64
CA ALA A 2 20.14 -0.96 -8.66
C ALA A 2 19.17 -0.66 -7.52
N ILE A 3 18.00 -0.11 -7.85
CA ILE A 3 16.91 0.08 -6.88
C ILE A 3 16.49 -1.32 -6.41
N ASN A 4 16.50 -1.59 -5.11
CA ASN A 4 15.92 -2.82 -4.58
C ASN A 4 14.40 -2.68 -4.52
N PRO A 5 13.63 -3.34 -5.43
CA PRO A 5 12.18 -3.16 -5.49
C PRO A 5 11.45 -3.63 -4.23
N ALA A 6 12.08 -4.52 -3.44
CA ALA A 6 11.53 -5.02 -2.18
C ALA A 6 11.47 -3.93 -1.10
N LEU A 7 12.25 -2.85 -1.22
CA LEU A 7 12.23 -1.72 -0.29
C LEU A 7 11.13 -0.71 -0.64
N SER A 8 10.45 -0.86 -1.78
CA SER A 8 9.35 0.03 -2.14
C SER A 8 8.18 -0.13 -1.16
N ILE A 9 7.60 1.00 -0.73
CA ILE A 9 6.50 1.04 0.24
C ILE A 9 5.32 0.19 -0.24
N ILE A 10 5.01 0.25 -1.53
CA ILE A 10 3.91 -0.52 -2.15
C ILE A 10 4.17 -2.03 -2.01
N ALA A 11 5.40 -2.49 -2.25
CA ALA A 11 5.76 -3.90 -2.12
C ALA A 11 5.74 -4.39 -0.66
N ARG A 12 6.01 -3.50 0.31
CA ARG A 12 5.94 -3.82 1.75
C ARG A 12 4.52 -3.88 2.29
N GLN A 13 3.64 -2.99 1.84
CA GLN A 13 2.26 -2.93 2.34
C GLN A 13 1.36 -4.03 1.79
N SER A 14 1.50 -4.40 0.51
CA SER A 14 0.67 -5.42 -0.13
C SER A 14 0.58 -6.76 0.66
N PRO A 15 1.70 -7.38 1.09
CA PRO A 15 1.63 -8.64 1.84
C PRO A 15 0.98 -8.48 3.22
N LEU A 16 1.15 -7.34 3.89
CA LEU A 16 0.51 -7.07 5.18
C LEU A 16 -1.01 -6.97 5.06
N ILE A 17 -1.49 -6.34 4.00
CA ILE A 17 -2.92 -6.27 3.68
C ILE A 17 -3.45 -7.69 3.42
N GLU A 18 -2.75 -8.48 2.61
CA GLU A 18 -3.14 -9.86 2.31
C GLU A 18 -3.20 -10.72 3.57
N GLU A 19 -2.12 -10.75 4.36
CA GLU A 19 -2.06 -11.52 5.61
C GLU A 19 -3.23 -11.17 6.53
N ARG A 20 -3.54 -9.86 6.64
CA ARG A 20 -4.66 -9.40 7.46
C ARG A 20 -6.00 -9.90 6.93
N LEU A 21 -6.23 -9.85 5.61
CA LEU A 21 -7.45 -10.37 4.99
C LEU A 21 -7.57 -11.89 5.16
N ARG A 22 -6.46 -12.64 5.13
CA ARG A 22 -6.46 -14.10 5.31
C ARG A 22 -6.98 -14.57 6.66
N ILE A 23 -7.00 -13.72 7.68
CA ILE A 23 -7.63 -14.02 8.97
C ILE A 23 -9.11 -14.35 8.80
N ALA A 24 -9.80 -13.67 7.89
CA ALA A 24 -11.24 -13.83 7.67
C ALA A 24 -11.60 -14.46 6.32
N PHE A 25 -10.67 -14.45 5.35
CA PHE A 25 -10.87 -14.98 4.01
C PHE A 25 -9.87 -16.11 3.69
N PRO A 26 -10.16 -17.35 4.11
CA PRO A 26 -9.24 -18.48 3.95
C PRO A 26 -8.91 -18.75 2.47
N GLU A 27 -7.64 -19.02 2.17
CA GLU A 27 -7.14 -19.26 0.81
C GLU A 27 -7.85 -20.40 0.07
N LYS A 28 -8.30 -21.43 0.80
CA LYS A 28 -9.05 -22.56 0.23
C LYS A 28 -10.41 -22.16 -0.35
N VAL A 29 -10.96 -21.03 0.09
CA VAL A 29 -12.32 -20.58 -0.27
C VAL A 29 -12.26 -19.31 -1.10
N PHE A 30 -11.36 -18.38 -0.76
CA PHE A 30 -11.27 -17.07 -1.40
C PHE A 30 -9.99 -16.96 -2.22
N ALA A 31 -10.16 -16.80 -3.53
CA ALA A 31 -9.05 -16.39 -4.39
C ALA A 31 -8.67 -14.93 -4.07
N PHE A 32 -7.37 -14.64 -4.08
CA PHE A 32 -6.84 -13.30 -3.84
C PHE A 32 -5.77 -13.00 -4.88
N GLU A 33 -5.89 -11.87 -5.57
CA GLU A 33 -4.88 -11.45 -6.53
C GLU A 33 -4.70 -9.93 -6.56
N ARG A 34 -3.51 -9.52 -7.02
CA ARG A 34 -3.25 -8.14 -7.41
C ARG A 34 -3.92 -7.83 -8.75
N VAL A 35 -4.68 -6.75 -8.80
CA VAL A 35 -5.40 -6.31 -10.01
C VAL A 35 -5.13 -4.83 -10.31
N PRO A 36 -5.24 -4.39 -11.58
CA PRO A 36 -5.22 -2.97 -11.90
C PRO A 36 -6.44 -2.25 -11.32
N MET A 37 -6.32 -0.95 -11.07
CA MET A 37 -7.43 -0.10 -10.61
C MET A 37 -8.60 -0.11 -11.60
N ALA A 38 -8.30 -0.11 -12.91
CA ALA A 38 -9.28 -0.27 -13.98
C ALA A 38 -9.05 -1.63 -14.63
N MET A 39 -9.96 -2.57 -14.37
CA MET A 39 -9.92 -3.88 -15.01
C MET A 39 -10.50 -3.80 -16.43
N SER A 40 -9.81 -4.42 -17.37
CA SER A 40 -10.40 -4.67 -18.69
C SER A 40 -11.55 -5.68 -18.58
N LEU A 41 -12.43 -5.68 -19.59
CA LEU A 41 -13.51 -6.67 -19.70
C LEU A 41 -12.98 -8.12 -19.63
N ARG A 42 -11.79 -8.37 -20.18
CA ARG A 42 -11.17 -9.70 -20.19
C ARG A 42 -10.68 -10.11 -18.79
N GLU A 43 -10.07 -9.18 -18.07
CA GLU A 43 -9.63 -9.43 -16.69
C GLU A 43 -10.82 -9.63 -15.76
N PHE A 44 -11.86 -8.79 -15.90
CA PHE A 44 -13.08 -8.95 -15.12
C PHE A 44 -13.72 -10.33 -15.33
N ASN A 45 -13.84 -10.77 -16.58
CA ASN A 45 -14.34 -12.11 -16.93
C ASN A 45 -13.49 -13.25 -16.36
N ARG A 46 -12.18 -13.04 -16.19
CA ARG A 46 -11.29 -14.03 -15.59
C ARG A 46 -11.54 -14.11 -14.09
N VAL A 47 -11.57 -12.98 -13.40
CA VAL A 47 -11.71 -12.95 -11.93
C VAL A 47 -13.12 -13.32 -11.48
N SER A 48 -14.15 -13.04 -12.27
CA SER A 48 -15.53 -13.46 -11.97
C SER A 48 -15.74 -14.97 -11.98
N ARG A 49 -14.84 -15.74 -12.60
CA ARG A 49 -14.85 -17.21 -12.57
C ARG A 49 -14.13 -17.80 -11.35
N LEU A 50 -13.41 -16.97 -10.60
CA LEU A 50 -12.66 -17.35 -9.40
C LEU A 50 -13.44 -17.04 -8.12
N THR A 51 -14.74 -16.79 -8.23
CA THR A 51 -15.59 -16.41 -7.10
C THR A 51 -15.69 -17.53 -6.06
N PRO A 52 -15.62 -17.24 -4.76
CA PRO A 52 -15.44 -15.91 -4.16
C PRO A 52 -14.02 -15.33 -4.36
N PHE A 53 -13.93 -14.07 -4.80
CA PHE A 53 -12.66 -13.44 -5.19
C PHE A 53 -12.45 -12.07 -4.52
N LEU A 54 -11.19 -11.81 -4.18
CA LEU A 54 -10.67 -10.58 -3.60
C LEU A 54 -9.58 -10.00 -4.51
N GLY A 55 -9.80 -8.81 -5.07
CA GLY A 55 -8.84 -8.14 -5.95
C GLY A 55 -8.23 -6.91 -5.29
N LEU A 56 -6.93 -6.90 -5.00
CA LEU A 56 -6.27 -5.72 -4.43
C LEU A 56 -5.72 -4.81 -5.54
N ALA A 57 -6.12 -3.54 -5.56
CA ALA A 57 -5.65 -2.47 -6.46
C ALA A 57 -5.02 -1.30 -5.68
N TRP A 58 -3.96 -0.70 -6.22
CA TRP A 58 -3.40 0.57 -5.70
C TRP A 58 -3.92 1.69 -6.59
N MET A 59 -4.39 2.75 -5.96
CA MET A 59 -5.00 3.88 -6.65
C MET A 59 -4.06 5.08 -6.73
N GLY A 60 -3.14 5.20 -5.77
CA GLY A 60 -2.23 6.34 -5.72
C GLY A 60 -1.60 6.53 -4.35
N MET A 61 -0.83 7.61 -4.25
CA MET A 61 -0.14 8.04 -3.04
C MET A 61 -0.44 9.50 -2.79
N LYS A 62 -0.89 9.82 -1.58
CA LYS A 62 -0.99 11.20 -1.10
C LYS A 62 0.17 11.46 -0.15
N THR A 63 1.12 12.28 -0.57
CA THR A 63 2.26 12.66 0.25
C THR A 63 1.89 13.75 1.25
N GLY A 64 2.52 13.72 2.41
CA GLY A 64 2.53 14.81 3.37
C GLY A 64 3.50 15.93 2.97
N ASN A 65 3.73 16.84 3.91
CA ASN A 65 4.57 18.04 3.71
C ASN A 65 5.94 17.93 4.39
N ASP A 66 6.39 16.73 4.76
CA ASP A 66 7.70 16.54 5.38
C ASP A 66 8.81 16.60 4.31
N ALA A 67 9.85 17.37 4.58
CA ALA A 67 10.98 17.59 3.67
C ALA A 67 12.07 16.52 3.80
N ARG A 68 12.16 15.82 4.94
CA ARG A 68 13.23 14.84 5.23
C ARG A 68 12.74 13.41 5.14
N LEU A 69 11.46 13.18 5.45
CA LEU A 69 10.84 11.86 5.37
C LEU A 69 9.74 11.87 4.31
N LEU A 70 9.69 10.83 3.49
CA LEU A 70 8.52 10.61 2.64
C LEU A 70 7.43 10.00 3.51
N SER A 71 6.51 10.84 3.98
CA SER A 71 5.34 10.43 4.75
C SER A 71 4.07 10.66 3.96
N GLY A 72 3.01 9.93 4.30
CA GLY A 72 1.71 10.12 3.64
C GLY A 72 0.78 8.94 3.81
N THR A 73 -0.15 8.82 2.86
CA THR A 73 -1.07 7.68 2.78
C THR A 73 -1.06 7.08 1.38
N MET A 74 -0.95 5.76 1.32
CA MET A 74 -1.23 5.00 0.12
C MET A 74 -2.73 4.75 0.01
N GLN A 75 -3.29 4.96 -1.17
CA GLN A 75 -4.69 4.71 -1.46
C GLN A 75 -4.82 3.34 -2.11
N TRP A 76 -5.64 2.49 -1.51
CA TRP A 76 -5.86 1.12 -1.93
C TRP A 76 -7.36 0.88 -2.13
N ARG A 77 -7.66 -0.05 -3.03
CA ARG A 77 -9.01 -0.52 -3.32
C ARG A 77 -9.02 -2.03 -3.29
N LEU A 78 -9.97 -2.61 -2.57
CA LEU A 78 -10.26 -4.03 -2.59
C LEU A 78 -11.55 -4.27 -3.35
N PHE A 79 -11.47 -4.98 -4.47
CA PHE A 79 -12.61 -5.49 -5.20
C PHE A 79 -13.09 -6.80 -4.57
N LEU A 80 -14.38 -6.89 -4.31
CA LEU A 80 -15.05 -8.07 -3.77
C LEU A 80 -16.00 -8.61 -4.83
N VAL A 81 -15.77 -9.84 -5.28
CA VAL A 81 -16.59 -10.48 -6.31
C VAL A 81 -17.18 -11.76 -5.74
N TYR A 82 -18.51 -11.87 -5.82
CA TYR A 82 -19.23 -13.08 -5.48
C TYR A 82 -20.23 -13.42 -6.56
N ALA A 83 -20.38 -14.70 -6.88
CA ALA A 83 -21.37 -15.17 -7.84
C ALA A 83 -22.18 -16.32 -7.25
N ALA A 84 -23.50 -16.26 -7.46
CA ALA A 84 -24.41 -17.31 -7.01
C ALA A 84 -25.49 -17.57 -8.06
N SER A 85 -25.63 -18.84 -8.46
CA SER A 85 -26.61 -19.27 -9.48
C SER A 85 -28.03 -19.42 -8.93
N SER A 86 -28.23 -19.29 -7.63
CA SER A 86 -29.49 -19.56 -6.92
C SER A 86 -30.44 -18.35 -6.82
N GLY A 87 -30.06 -17.19 -7.39
CA GLY A 87 -30.89 -16.00 -7.47
C GLY A 87 -30.25 -14.76 -6.83
N LEU A 88 -30.91 -13.61 -6.94
CA LEU A 88 -30.38 -12.31 -6.55
C LEU A 88 -30.00 -12.24 -5.06
N GLU A 89 -30.89 -12.70 -4.18
CA GLU A 89 -30.69 -12.63 -2.73
C GLU A 89 -29.46 -13.43 -2.27
N ALA A 90 -29.21 -14.58 -2.89
CA ALA A 90 -28.04 -15.39 -2.59
C ALA A 90 -26.73 -14.71 -2.96
N ARG A 91 -26.70 -13.82 -3.97
CA ARG A 91 -25.49 -13.07 -4.34
C ARG A 91 -25.06 -12.10 -3.24
N PHE A 92 -26.02 -11.50 -2.54
CA PHE A 92 -25.77 -10.50 -1.50
C PHE A 92 -25.64 -11.12 -0.12
N LYS A 93 -26.58 -11.98 0.28
CA LYS A 93 -26.62 -12.59 1.61
C LYS A 93 -25.80 -13.87 1.72
N GLY A 94 -25.49 -14.49 0.60
CA GLY A 94 -24.82 -15.78 0.52
C GLY A 94 -25.81 -16.92 0.39
N ASP A 95 -25.28 -18.12 0.24
CA ASP A 95 -26.03 -19.35 0.20
C ASP A 95 -25.43 -20.36 1.20
N MET A 96 -25.90 -21.61 1.18
CA MET A 96 -25.33 -22.66 2.04
C MET A 96 -23.83 -22.92 1.80
N ARG A 97 -23.24 -22.38 0.73
CA ARG A 97 -21.87 -22.63 0.28
C ARG A 97 -20.94 -21.43 0.47
N GLY A 98 -21.43 -20.24 0.80
CA GLY A 98 -20.56 -19.08 0.90
C GLY A 98 -21.16 -17.85 1.57
N LEU A 99 -20.25 -16.97 1.99
CA LEU A 99 -20.54 -15.63 2.47
C LEU A 99 -20.86 -14.77 1.25
N GLY A 100 -22.08 -14.25 1.16
CA GLY A 100 -22.47 -13.34 0.07
C GLY A 100 -21.73 -12.01 0.15
N LEU A 101 -21.95 -11.17 -0.86
CA LEU A 101 -21.25 -9.90 -1.01
C LEU A 101 -21.37 -8.97 0.21
N ASP A 102 -22.53 -8.90 0.86
CA ASP A 102 -22.77 -8.00 2.00
C ASP A 102 -21.85 -8.39 3.16
N ALA A 103 -21.85 -9.67 3.53
CA ALA A 103 -21.00 -10.19 4.59
C ALA A 103 -19.51 -10.07 4.23
N MET A 104 -19.12 -10.30 2.97
CA MET A 104 -17.75 -10.07 2.52
C MET A 104 -17.33 -8.61 2.71
N THR A 105 -18.22 -7.67 2.42
CA THR A 105 -17.94 -6.22 2.52
C THR A 105 -17.78 -5.79 3.97
N ASP A 106 -18.72 -6.19 4.84
CA ASP A 106 -18.67 -5.87 6.27
C ASP A 106 -17.43 -6.46 6.95
N VAL A 107 -17.16 -7.75 6.69
CA VAL A 107 -16.01 -8.44 7.28
C VAL A 107 -14.71 -7.82 6.79
N ALA A 108 -14.57 -7.51 5.49
CA ALA A 108 -13.37 -6.86 4.97
C ALA A 108 -13.16 -5.47 5.60
N ALA A 109 -14.22 -4.68 5.76
CA ALA A 109 -14.14 -3.37 6.39
C ALA A 109 -13.69 -3.47 7.85
N VAL A 110 -14.27 -4.39 8.63
CA VAL A 110 -13.91 -4.59 10.05
C VAL A 110 -12.49 -5.14 10.19
N VAL A 111 -12.09 -6.08 9.34
CA VAL A 111 -10.77 -6.70 9.40
C VAL A 111 -9.67 -5.67 9.11
N LEU A 112 -9.90 -4.75 8.19
CA LEU A 112 -8.91 -3.75 7.77
C LEU A 112 -8.91 -2.48 8.62
N ASN A 113 -10.08 -2.01 9.07
CA ASN A 113 -10.18 -0.69 9.68
C ASN A 113 -9.48 -0.61 11.06
N GLY A 114 -8.62 0.39 11.23
CA GLY A 114 -7.95 0.69 12.49
C GLY A 114 -6.78 -0.23 12.83
N VAL A 115 -6.37 -1.11 11.90
CA VAL A 115 -5.22 -2.00 12.12
C VAL A 115 -3.93 -1.20 12.03
N SER A 116 -3.09 -1.32 13.06
CA SER A 116 -1.74 -0.76 13.10
C SER A 116 -0.71 -1.86 12.89
N PHE A 117 0.30 -1.57 12.07
CA PHE A 117 1.47 -2.39 11.86
C PHE A 117 2.70 -1.60 12.32
N ASP A 118 3.49 -2.22 13.20
CA ASP A 118 4.75 -1.64 13.67
C ASP A 118 5.63 -1.31 12.46
N ASP A 119 6.13 -0.07 12.39
CA ASP A 119 6.99 0.46 11.33
C ASP A 119 6.41 0.42 9.89
N ALA A 120 5.13 0.10 9.71
CA ALA A 120 4.46 0.07 8.39
C ALA A 120 3.22 0.97 8.31
N GLY A 121 2.66 1.40 9.44
CA GLY A 121 1.60 2.40 9.52
C GLY A 121 0.24 1.82 9.90
N VAL A 122 -0.82 2.58 9.62
CA VAL A 122 -2.20 2.27 10.03
C VAL A 122 -3.11 2.24 8.83
N ILE A 123 -4.02 1.27 8.80
CA ILE A 123 -5.08 1.16 7.80
C ILE A 123 -6.33 1.87 8.30
N THR A 124 -6.90 2.73 7.46
CA THR A 124 -8.18 3.40 7.70
C THR A 124 -9.09 3.17 6.50
N VAL A 125 -10.24 2.54 6.74
CA VAL A 125 -11.27 2.35 5.70
C VAL A 125 -11.93 3.69 5.42
N THR A 126 -12.01 4.05 4.14
CA THR A 126 -12.54 5.35 3.69
C THR A 126 -13.92 5.23 3.04
N GLY A 127 -14.30 4.06 2.54
CA GLY A 127 -15.63 3.83 2.01
C GLY A 127 -15.84 2.43 1.48
N ALA A 128 -17.09 2.00 1.42
CA ALA A 128 -17.52 0.75 0.81
C ALA A 128 -18.69 1.06 -0.13
N ASN A 129 -18.61 0.64 -1.39
CA ASN A 129 -19.61 0.96 -2.39
C ASN A 129 -19.88 -0.25 -3.30
N PRO A 130 -21.14 -0.51 -3.68
CA PRO A 130 -21.44 -1.43 -4.76
C PRO A 130 -20.89 -0.87 -6.07
N ILE A 131 -20.46 -1.75 -6.97
CA ILE A 131 -20.06 -1.37 -8.32
C ILE A 131 -21.00 -2.02 -9.31
N VAL A 132 -21.46 -1.23 -10.28
CA VAL A 132 -22.11 -1.76 -11.47
C VAL A 132 -21.04 -1.96 -12.53
N ALA A 133 -20.80 -3.21 -12.92
CA ALA A 133 -19.98 -3.51 -14.08
C ALA A 133 -20.88 -3.44 -15.32
N ASP A 134 -20.74 -2.39 -16.12
CA ASP A 134 -21.49 -2.20 -17.37
C ASP A 134 -21.31 -3.44 -18.27
N GLY A 135 -22.43 -4.08 -18.61
CA GLY A 135 -22.48 -5.33 -19.39
C GLY A 135 -22.55 -6.62 -18.58
N PHE A 136 -22.48 -6.58 -17.23
CA PHE A 136 -22.59 -7.76 -16.35
C PHE A 136 -23.75 -7.70 -15.35
N ALA A 137 -24.65 -6.73 -15.50
CA ALA A 137 -25.83 -6.64 -14.64
C ALA A 137 -26.70 -7.92 -14.68
N ASP A 138 -26.64 -8.66 -15.80
CA ASP A 138 -27.40 -9.91 -16.00
C ASP A 138 -26.64 -11.18 -15.57
N ASP A 139 -25.31 -11.12 -15.49
CA ASP A 139 -24.51 -12.24 -15.02
C ASP A 139 -24.71 -12.38 -13.52
N ASN A 140 -24.75 -13.62 -13.02
CA ASN A 140 -25.12 -13.97 -11.65
C ASN A 140 -24.10 -13.52 -10.56
N ILE A 141 -23.53 -12.32 -10.72
CA ILE A 141 -22.39 -11.75 -10.03
C ILE A 141 -22.85 -10.52 -9.26
N ALA A 142 -22.31 -10.35 -8.06
CA ALA A 142 -22.39 -9.13 -7.29
C ALA A 142 -20.96 -8.62 -7.02
N LEU A 143 -20.80 -7.30 -7.11
CA LEU A 143 -19.50 -6.62 -7.01
C LEU A 143 -19.57 -5.45 -6.04
N ALA A 144 -18.58 -5.36 -5.17
CA ALA A 144 -18.35 -4.19 -4.34
C ALA A 144 -16.87 -3.78 -4.39
N GLN A 145 -16.62 -2.52 -4.06
CA GLN A 145 -15.29 -2.02 -3.72
C GLN A 145 -15.26 -1.54 -2.29
N LEU A 146 -14.14 -1.81 -1.63
CA LEU A 146 -13.77 -1.23 -0.35
C LEU A 146 -12.52 -0.38 -0.56
N ASP A 147 -12.66 0.93 -0.38
CA ASP A 147 -11.58 1.89 -0.47
C ASP A 147 -11.00 2.16 0.92
N PHE A 148 -9.68 2.13 1.03
CA PHE A 148 -8.98 2.38 2.27
C PHE A 148 -7.65 3.07 2.03
N SER A 149 -7.14 3.68 3.09
CA SER A 149 -5.82 4.30 3.12
C SER A 149 -4.91 3.54 4.06
N PHE A 150 -3.63 3.46 3.71
CA PHE A 150 -2.59 2.88 4.55
C PHE A 150 -1.51 3.94 4.74
N SER A 151 -1.39 4.48 5.95
CA SER A 151 -0.34 5.45 6.26
C SER A 151 1.04 4.82 6.12
N PHE A 152 2.02 5.65 5.82
CA PHE A 152 3.41 5.21 5.77
C PHE A 152 4.34 6.37 6.12
N VAL A 153 5.53 6.01 6.57
CA VAL A 153 6.68 6.89 6.68
C VAL A 153 7.87 6.09 6.15
N ALA A 154 8.62 6.68 5.23
CA ALA A 154 9.83 6.10 4.70
C ALA A 154 10.95 7.14 4.72
N SER A 155 12.12 6.72 5.18
CA SER A 155 13.32 7.54 5.05
C SER A 155 13.75 7.53 3.59
N THR A 156 14.04 8.70 3.02
CA THR A 156 14.59 8.81 1.66
C THR A 156 15.96 8.12 1.56
N ALA A 157 16.71 8.06 2.66
CA ALA A 157 18.00 7.36 2.75
C ALA A 157 17.85 5.83 2.65
N GLU A 158 16.72 5.25 3.07
CA GLU A 158 16.48 3.80 2.97
C GLU A 158 16.30 3.31 1.54
N LEU A 159 15.93 4.20 0.61
CA LEU A 159 15.84 3.90 -0.82
C LEU A 159 17.21 3.89 -1.50
N ALA A 160 18.31 4.14 -0.76
CA ALA A 160 19.70 4.10 -1.22
C ALA A 160 19.92 4.86 -2.54
N LEU A 161 19.30 6.04 -2.66
CA LEU A 161 19.43 6.92 -3.83
C LEU A 161 20.75 7.69 -3.84
N GLU A 162 21.41 7.80 -2.69
CA GLU A 162 22.75 8.36 -2.53
C GLU A 162 23.68 7.26 -2.06
N THR A 163 24.82 7.13 -2.72
CA THR A 163 25.91 6.21 -2.43
C THR A 163 27.12 6.97 -1.90
N ALA A 164 28.06 6.28 -1.27
CA ALA A 164 29.33 6.91 -0.87
C ALA A 164 30.11 7.48 -2.08
N ASP A 165 29.83 7.00 -3.29
CA ASP A 165 30.41 7.52 -4.53
C ASP A 165 29.80 8.87 -4.95
N ASP A 166 28.64 9.25 -4.42
CA ASP A 166 28.00 10.55 -4.65
C ASP A 166 28.54 11.65 -3.71
N PHE A 167 29.43 11.27 -2.78
CA PHE A 167 30.09 12.19 -1.85
C PHE A 167 31.32 12.84 -2.51
N ASP A 168 31.13 14.04 -3.07
CA ASP A 168 32.19 14.76 -3.79
C ASP A 168 33.27 15.35 -2.85
N ALA A 169 32.86 16.07 -1.78
CA ALA A 169 33.79 16.66 -0.83
C ALA A 169 33.15 17.02 0.52
N LEU A 170 33.97 16.99 1.59
CA LEU A 170 33.64 17.58 2.89
C LEU A 170 34.32 18.94 3.04
N GLY A 171 33.54 20.02 3.00
CA GLY A 171 34.02 21.34 3.40
C GLY A 171 33.89 21.53 4.90
N VAL A 172 35.02 21.62 5.62
CA VAL A 172 35.03 21.98 7.05
C VAL A 172 35.55 23.41 7.19
N THR A 173 34.72 24.29 7.74
CA THR A 173 35.12 25.66 8.08
C THR A 173 35.18 25.78 9.60
N TRP A 174 36.35 26.11 10.12
CA TRP A 174 36.51 26.43 11.54
C TRP A 174 36.25 27.92 11.73
N ALA A 175 35.27 28.26 12.57
CA ALA A 175 35.15 29.62 13.08
C ALA A 175 36.25 29.83 14.11
N LEU A 176 37.40 30.36 13.66
CA LEU A 176 38.40 30.89 14.57
C LEU A 176 37.80 32.11 15.24
N ALA A 177 37.73 32.11 16.57
CA ALA A 177 37.47 33.34 17.30
C ALA A 177 38.53 34.36 16.87
N THR A 178 38.11 35.58 16.52
CA THR A 178 39.02 36.72 16.36
C THR A 178 39.59 37.04 17.74
N SER A 179 40.58 36.26 18.14
CA SER A 179 41.46 36.54 19.25
C SER A 179 42.66 37.26 18.64
N ASP A 180 42.88 38.50 19.09
CA ASP A 180 44.06 39.30 18.76
C ASP A 180 45.36 38.73 19.39
N ASP A 181 45.35 37.49 19.93
CA ASP A 181 46.49 36.87 20.60
C ASP A 181 47.34 35.96 19.70
N ILE A 182 47.13 35.96 18.38
CA ILE A 182 48.04 35.24 17.47
C ILE A 182 49.31 36.07 17.29
N THR A 183 50.31 35.84 18.14
CA THR A 183 51.68 36.28 17.88
C THR A 183 52.32 35.27 16.92
N PRO A 184 52.82 35.70 15.74
CA PRO A 184 53.59 34.81 14.86
C PRO A 184 54.79 34.27 15.62
N GLN A 185 54.97 32.95 15.66
CA GLN A 185 56.26 32.37 16.07
C GLN A 185 57.23 32.53 14.91
N ASP A 186 58.37 33.19 15.17
CA ASP A 186 59.46 33.34 14.22
C ASP A 186 59.92 31.99 13.66
N GLU A 187 60.30 32.01 12.39
CA GLU A 187 60.79 30.88 11.61
C GLU A 187 61.74 29.98 12.41
N ILE A 188 61.42 28.68 12.46
CA ILE A 188 62.38 27.66 12.84
C ILE A 188 63.44 27.61 11.74
N THR A 189 64.53 28.36 11.93
CA THR A 189 65.74 28.20 11.14
C THR A 189 66.41 26.90 11.58
N GLY A 190 66.48 25.95 10.64
CA GLY A 190 67.09 24.64 10.84
C GLY A 190 68.57 24.72 11.20
N ALA A 191 69.04 23.68 11.90
CA ALA A 191 70.46 23.38 12.11
C ALA A 191 71.10 22.79 10.85
#